data_AF-A0A924DHU5-F1
#
_entry.id   AF-A0A924DHU5-F1
#
_cell.length_a   1.000
_cell.length_b   1.000
_cell.length_c   1.000
_cell.angle_alpha   90.00
_cell.angle_beta   90.00
_cell.angle_gamma   90.00
#
_symmetry.space_group_name_H-M   'P 1'
#
loop_
_entity.id
_entity.type
_entity.pdbx_description
1 polymer ?
#
loop_
_entity_poly.entity_id
_entity_poly.type
_entity_poly.pdbx_seq_one_letter_code
_entity_poly.pdbx_strand_id
1 'polypeptide(L)' 'WKEWIDIATETVLEHEFIYKNSKKEQFKQPVSEALHHLFNHQTFHRGQLITMLKQVGVTELPNTDLIAFYRKK' A
#
# COMPACT_ATOMS: atom_id res chain seq x y z
N TRP A 1 -3.19 -10.34 10.09
CA TRP A 1 -2.38 -10.04 8.89
C TRP A 1 -0.95 -10.56 9.02
N LYS A 2 -0.29 -10.44 10.18
CA LYS A 2 1.02 -11.09 10.41
C LYS A 2 0.98 -12.60 10.14
N GLU A 3 0.02 -13.29 10.76
CA GLU A 3 -0.26 -14.72 10.51
C GLU A 3 -0.54 -15.04 9.03
N TRP A 4 -1.11 -14.10 8.27
CA TRP A 4 -1.36 -14.28 6.84
C TRP A 4 -0.06 -14.15 6.03
N ILE A 5 0.81 -13.22 6.40
CA ILE A 5 2.14 -13.08 5.78
C ILE A 5 2.98 -14.33 6.02
N ASP A 6 2.91 -14.91 7.23
CA ASP A 6 3.67 -16.10 7.58
C ASP A 6 3.32 -17.31 6.70
N ILE A 7 2.13 -17.32 6.09
CA ILE A 7 1.66 -18.38 5.18
C ILE A 7 1.60 -17.95 3.71
N ALA A 8 1.95 -16.69 3.39
CA ALA A 8 1.86 -16.15 2.03
C ALA A 8 3.00 -16.70 1.17
N THR A 9 2.71 -17.75 0.41
CA THR A 9 3.61 -18.28 -0.62
C THR A 9 3.40 -17.57 -1.95
N GLU A 10 4.28 -17.81 -2.94
CA GLU A 10 4.10 -17.29 -4.30
C GLU A 10 2.71 -17.65 -4.86
N THR A 11 2.27 -18.89 -4.65
CA THR A 11 0.94 -19.36 -5.07
C THR A 11 -0.20 -18.57 -4.42
N VAL A 12 -0.04 -18.12 -3.17
CA VAL A 12 -1.04 -17.26 -2.51
C VAL A 12 -1.07 -15.88 -3.15
N LEU A 13 0.07 -15.35 -3.59
CA LEU A 13 0.16 -14.05 -4.27
C LEU A 13 -0.41 -14.10 -5.70
N GLU A 14 -0.27 -15.23 -6.39
CA GLU A 14 -0.84 -15.48 -7.71
C GLU A 14 -2.34 -15.84 -7.67
N HIS A 15 -2.88 -16.20 -6.51
CA HIS A 15 -4.28 -16.56 -6.36
C HIS A 15 -5.20 -15.40 -6.78
N GLU A 16 -6.16 -15.70 -7.66
CA GLU A 16 -7.16 -14.72 -8.08
C GLU A 16 -8.39 -14.76 -7.19
N PHE A 17 -8.77 -13.61 -6.65
CA PHE A 17 -9.97 -13.46 -5.83
C PHE A 17 -11.03 -12.63 -6.55
N ILE A 18 -12.30 -12.94 -6.30
CA ILE A 18 -13.44 -12.22 -6.87
C ILE A 18 -14.00 -11.25 -5.83
N TYR A 19 -14.24 -10.02 -6.24
CA TYR A 19 -14.82 -8.99 -5.38
C TYR A 19 -15.78 -8.08 -6.16
N LYS A 20 -16.57 -7.28 -5.44
CA LYS A 20 -17.38 -6.22 -6.01
C LYS A 20 -16.88 -4.87 -5.54
N ASN A 21 -16.73 -3.92 -6.46
CA ASN A 21 -16.36 -2.55 -6.11
C ASN A 21 -17.55 -1.80 -5.48
N SER A 22 -17.35 -0.53 -5.13
CA SER A 22 -18.40 0.34 -4.57
C SER A 22 -19.60 0.56 -5.51
N LYS A 23 -19.43 0.35 -6.82
CA LYS A 23 -20.49 0.40 -7.85
C LYS A 23 -21.18 -0.96 -8.06
N LYS A 24 -20.87 -1.97 -7.25
CA LYS A 24 -21.36 -3.37 -7.34
C LYS A 24 -20.91 -4.12 -8.60
N GLU A 25 -19.93 -3.58 -9.34
CA GLU A 25 -19.33 -4.22 -10.50
C GLU A 25 -18.37 -5.32 -10.01
N GLN A 26 -18.41 -6.49 -10.66
CA GLN A 26 -17.60 -7.64 -10.28
C GLN A 26 -16.25 -7.61 -10.98
N PHE A 27 -15.18 -7.88 -10.22
CA PHE A 27 -13.82 -8.00 -10.71
C PHE A 27 -13.19 -9.29 -10.21
N LYS A 28 -12.14 -9.71 -10.91
CA LYS A 28 -11.27 -10.83 -10.54
C LYS A 28 -9.84 -10.42 -10.86
N GLN A 29 -8.93 -10.56 -9.90
CA GLN A 29 -7.51 -10.24 -10.10
C GLN A 29 -6.63 -10.98 -9.07
N PRO A 30 -5.32 -11.15 -9.34
CA PRO A 30 -4.36 -11.70 -8.40
C PRO A 30 -4.24 -10.89 -7.10
N VAL A 31 -3.94 -11.57 -5.99
CA VAL A 31 -3.63 -10.92 -4.69
C VAL A 31 -2.45 -9.95 -4.83
N SER A 32 -1.42 -10.33 -5.59
CA SER A 32 -0.24 -9.51 -5.84
C SER A 32 -0.59 -8.14 -6.43
N GLU A 33 -1.45 -8.08 -7.44
CA GLU A 33 -1.88 -6.83 -8.07
C GLU A 33 -2.64 -5.93 -7.08
N ALA A 34 -3.51 -6.53 -6.25
CA ALA A 34 -4.23 -5.79 -5.21
C ALA A 34 -3.29 -5.18 -4.16
N LEU A 35 -2.26 -5.93 -3.75
CA LEU A 35 -1.25 -5.44 -2.80
C LEU A 35 -0.40 -4.32 -3.40
N HIS A 36 0.02 -4.44 -4.66
CA HIS A 36 0.74 -3.36 -5.36
C HIS A 36 -0.11 -2.09 -5.42
N HIS A 37 -1.38 -2.21 -5.80
CA HIS A 37 -2.30 -1.07 -5.79
C HIS A 37 -2.43 -0.46 -4.39
N LEU A 38 -2.61 -1.28 -3.36
CA LEU A 38 -2.75 -0.83 -1.97
C LEU A 38 -1.52 -0.02 -1.52
N PHE A 39 -0.31 -0.55 -1.69
CA PHE A 39 0.92 0.13 -1.27
C PHE A 39 1.16 1.42 -2.07
N ASN A 40 0.88 1.41 -3.37
CA ASN A 40 0.99 2.61 -4.21
C ASN A 40 -0.04 3.69 -3.82
N HIS A 41 -1.26 3.28 -3.49
CA HIS A 41 -2.31 4.21 -3.05
C HIS A 41 -1.96 4.83 -1.69
N GLN A 42 -1.31 4.07 -0.80
CA GLN A 42 -0.77 4.60 0.46
C GLN A 42 0.31 5.67 0.23
N THR A 43 1.23 5.50 -0.73
CA THR A 43 2.22 6.53 -1.10
C THR A 43 1.53 7.82 -1.57
N PHE A 44 0.48 7.71 -2.39
CA PHE A 44 -0.28 8.86 -2.87
C PHE A 44 -0.91 9.66 -1.73
N HIS A 45 -1.67 9.01 -0.83
CA HIS A 45 -2.30 9.70 0.30
C HIS A 45 -1.29 10.27 1.29
N ARG A 46 -0.15 9.59 1.50
CA ARG A 46 0.92 10.12 2.35
C ARG A 46 1.50 11.42 1.79
N GLY A 47 1.63 11.54 0.47
CA GLY A 47 2.00 12.80 -0.19
C GLY A 47 1.00 13.93 0.05
N GLN A 48 -0.30 13.63 0.01
CA GLN A 48 -1.35 14.59 0.34
C GLN A 48 -1.25 15.06 1.81
N LEU A 49 -1.06 14.13 2.75
CA LEU A 49 -0.88 14.45 4.17
C LEU A 49 0.37 15.31 4.41
N ILE A 50 1.51 14.95 3.81
CA ILE A 50 2.75 15.76 3.88
C ILE A 50 2.50 17.19 3.41
N THR A 51 1.73 17.35 2.33
CA THR A 51 1.42 18.67 1.77
C THR A 51 0.57 19.49 2.75
N MET A 52 -0.49 18.90 3.30
CA MET A 52 -1.36 19.56 4.28
C MET A 52 -0.62 19.91 5.59
N LEU A 53 0.26 19.02 6.07
CA LEU A 53 1.08 19.26 7.26
C LEU A 53 2.03 20.45 7.06
N LYS A 54 2.65 20.57 5.88
CA LYS A 54 3.49 21.73 5.54
C LYS A 54 2.68 23.03 5.52
N GLN A 55 1.44 23.00 5.00
CA GLN A 55 0.58 24.19 4.95
C GLN A 55 0.23 24.73 6.35
N VAL A 56 0.15 23.87 7.36
CA VAL A 56 -0.09 24.28 8.76
C VAL A 56 1.20 24.51 9.56
N GLY A 57 2.34 24.59 8.89
CA GLY A 57 3.62 24.95 9.50
C GLY A 57 4.37 23.81 10.18
N VAL A 58 4.02 22.54 9.94
CA VAL A 58 4.84 21.41 10.42
C VAL A 58 6.15 21.35 9.64
N THR A 59 7.26 21.53 10.34
CA THR A 59 8.62 21.56 9.76
C THR A 59 9.36 20.23 9.88
N GLU A 60 9.05 19.43 10.91
CA GLU A 60 9.65 18.11 11.12
C GLU A 60 8.71 17.01 10.61
N LEU A 61 9.10 16.38 9.50
CA LEU A 61 8.39 15.25 8.92
C LEU A 61 9.32 14.05 8.81
N PRO A 62 8.81 12.83 9.02
CA PRO A 62 9.62 11.62 8.87
C PRO A 62 10.06 11.45 7.41
N ASN A 63 11.27 10.91 7.20
CA ASN A 63 11.71 10.50 5.88
C ASN A 63 10.83 9.33 5.39
N THR A 64 10.28 9.45 4.19
CA THR A 64 9.38 8.46 3.58
C THR A 64 9.98 7.69 2.42
N ASP A 65 11.25 7.92 2.10
CA ASP A 65 11.91 7.30 0.96
C ASP A 65 12.23 5.83 1.27
N LEU A 66 11.77 4.95 0.39
CA LEU A 66 12.04 3.52 0.51
C LEU A 66 13.56 3.22 0.50
N ILE A 67 14.34 3.99 -0.27
CA ILE A 67 15.80 3.81 -0.29
C ILE A 67 16.45 4.19 1.04
N ALA A 68 15.90 5.17 1.76
CA ALA A 68 16.39 5.54 3.09
C ALA A 68 16.08 4.42 4.10
N PHE A 69 14.93 3.77 3.98
CA PHE A 69 14.59 2.58 4.78
C PHE A 69 15.60 1.44 4.55
N TYR A 70 15.87 1.05 3.30
CA TYR A 70 16.82 -0.03 3.01
C TYR A 70 18.26 0.26 3.45
N ARG A 71 18.64 1.54 3.53
CA ARG A 71 19.98 1.96 3.97
C ARG A 71 20.11 2.02 5.50
N LYS A 72 19.00 2.17 6.23
CA LYS A 72 18.96 2.02 7.69
C LYS A 72 19.03 0.52 8.00
N LYS A 73 20.26 0.01 8.15
CA LYS A 73 20.48 -1.30 8.78
C LYS A 73 19.91 -1.30 10.20
#